data_AF-A0A1I0N8Q8-F1
#
_entry.id   AF-A0A1I0N8Q8-F1
#
_cell.length_a   1.000
_cell.length_b   1.000
_cell.length_c   1.000
_cell.angle_alpha   90.00
_cell.angle_beta   90.00
_cell.angle_gamma   90.00
#
_symmetry.space_group_name_H-M   'P 1'
#
loop_
_entity.id
_entity.type
_entity.pdbx_description
1 polymer ?
#
loop_
_entity_poly.entity_id
_entity_poly.type
_entity_poly.pdbx_seq_one_letter_code
_entity_poly.pdbx_strand_id
1 'polypeptide(L)'
;MKLDVNALGTFYEMAREGAGLAAGRLTHMMGVETQVGVTKLNFMRGREIQRDFENSTEKVGVRVKLTGAIEGYSVVVFERENAFQIVETLLAEAGPDADIDTDVSDPDEFDAMTESAATEVGHIMNSGFIDGWADVLEAVIDVSTPELVEGQSADPFFGEIDEAPADDDLALLFQSRIETVGTEVGFSHYLFPKRESMAKLLERLRASEGIAYDKLDGFDRMAERGAEEVAETATTLTGIDTSVEIRRLNFVSLEAIPEQVANEKLVGVAFEFDGMPSGYLLFLFDEESAHEVVDAMVPMEVEEDGFGEMGTSAIKELGNIMASGFLDGWANVLDTTIDHSTPEFIHDIGAAAVDPVIIQLGENQDFAFVFDTVVVADGREFDCEVYTIPDESDLERALNNLDVDRIEEAPTTAEFQEVDNA
;
A
#
# COMPACT_ATOMS: atom_id res chain seq x y z
N MET A 1 2.06 -22.00 -8.20
CA MET A 1 2.64 -21.51 -6.93
C MET A 1 1.49 -21.31 -5.97
N LYS A 2 1.64 -21.60 -4.67
CA LYS A 2 0.60 -21.35 -3.67
C LYS A 2 1.17 -20.50 -2.55
N LEU A 3 0.35 -19.62 -2.00
CA LEU A 3 0.71 -18.55 -1.10
C LEU A 3 -0.17 -18.71 0.14
N ASP A 4 0.40 -19.06 1.28
CA ASP A 4 -0.33 -19.09 2.54
C ASP A 4 0.12 -17.96 3.46
N VAL A 5 -0.69 -17.70 4.46
CA VAL A 5 -0.48 -16.56 5.36
C VAL A 5 0.75 -16.75 6.22
N ASN A 6 1.11 -17.98 6.60
CA ASN A 6 2.37 -18.20 7.31
C ASN A 6 3.58 -17.80 6.47
N ALA A 7 3.60 -18.14 5.18
CA ALA A 7 4.67 -17.69 4.31
C ALA A 7 4.65 -16.16 4.16
N LEU A 8 3.47 -15.55 4.00
CA LEU A 8 3.35 -14.09 3.94
C LEU A 8 3.76 -13.37 5.23
N GLY A 9 3.44 -13.93 6.38
CA GLY A 9 3.91 -13.50 7.70
C GLY A 9 5.44 -13.53 7.75
N THR A 10 6.06 -14.58 7.20
CA THR A 10 7.53 -14.63 7.07
C THR A 10 8.05 -13.51 6.14
N PHE A 11 7.39 -13.23 5.01
CA PHE A 11 7.76 -12.11 4.13
C PHE A 11 7.59 -10.74 4.80
N TYR A 12 6.54 -10.58 5.60
CA TYR A 12 6.31 -9.39 6.39
C TYR A 12 7.40 -9.21 7.46
N GLU A 13 7.73 -10.26 8.21
CA GLU A 13 8.82 -10.24 9.21
C GLU A 13 10.17 -9.94 8.55
N MET A 14 10.45 -10.53 7.40
CA MET A 14 11.61 -10.23 6.56
C MET A 14 11.70 -8.74 6.22
N ALA A 15 10.59 -8.15 5.78
CA ALA A 15 10.55 -6.73 5.45
C ALA A 15 10.73 -5.84 6.69
N ARG A 16 10.11 -6.22 7.82
CA ARG A 16 10.21 -5.47 9.08
C ARG A 16 11.63 -5.50 9.66
N GLU A 17 12.27 -6.68 9.70
CA GLU A 17 13.65 -6.84 10.14
C GLU A 17 14.59 -6.08 9.19
N GLY A 18 14.35 -6.21 7.89
CA GLY A 18 15.08 -5.51 6.84
C GLY A 18 15.07 -4.00 6.96
N ALA A 19 13.87 -3.42 7.13
CA ALA A 19 13.67 -2.00 7.36
C ALA A 19 14.35 -1.54 8.66
N GLY A 20 14.28 -2.36 9.73
CA GLY A 20 14.97 -2.11 11.00
C GLY A 20 16.49 -1.99 10.86
N LEU A 21 17.11 -2.94 10.14
CA LEU A 21 18.54 -2.92 9.86
C LEU A 21 18.93 -1.76 8.96
N ALA A 22 18.12 -1.46 7.94
CA ALA A 22 18.33 -0.33 7.04
C ALA A 22 18.29 1.01 7.81
N ALA A 23 17.26 1.23 8.63
CA ALA A 23 17.15 2.39 9.50
C ALA A 23 18.33 2.51 10.48
N GLY A 24 18.72 1.41 11.14
CA GLY A 24 19.88 1.42 12.04
C GLY A 24 21.18 1.85 11.34
N ARG A 25 21.37 1.45 10.08
CA ARG A 25 22.53 1.87 9.26
C ARG A 25 22.43 3.34 8.85
N LEU A 26 21.24 3.80 8.45
CA LEU A 26 21.00 5.21 8.16
C LEU A 26 21.25 6.09 9.40
N THR A 27 20.77 5.69 10.58
CA THR A 27 21.05 6.38 11.85
C THR A 27 22.56 6.54 12.08
N HIS A 28 23.31 5.45 11.88
CA HIS A 28 24.76 5.49 12.07
C HIS A 28 25.46 6.43 11.07
N MET A 29 24.96 6.49 9.84
CA MET A 29 25.55 7.26 8.76
C MET A 29 25.19 8.75 8.83
N MET A 30 23.92 9.07 9.12
CA MET A 30 23.41 10.45 9.22
C MET A 30 23.70 11.09 10.58
N GLY A 31 23.98 10.30 11.62
CA GLY A 31 24.11 10.80 12.98
C GLY A 31 22.80 11.29 13.61
N VAL A 32 21.66 11.04 12.95
CA VAL A 32 20.30 11.39 13.41
C VAL A 32 19.54 10.11 13.72
N GLU A 33 18.74 10.13 14.78
CA GLU A 33 17.89 9.00 15.14
C GLU A 33 16.81 8.79 14.06
N THR A 34 16.79 7.60 13.46
CA THR A 34 15.78 7.19 12.48
C THR A 34 14.91 6.10 13.07
N GLN A 35 13.61 6.14 12.82
CA GLN A 35 12.64 5.14 13.23
C GLN A 35 12.01 4.51 11.99
N VAL A 36 11.78 3.20 12.05
CA VAL A 36 11.00 2.51 11.01
C VAL A 36 9.54 2.74 11.33
N GLY A 37 8.82 3.38 10.42
CA GLY A 37 7.37 3.45 10.47
C GLY A 37 6.75 2.13 10.03
N VAL A 38 5.57 2.20 9.41
CA VAL A 38 4.90 0.97 8.97
C VAL A 38 5.61 0.36 7.76
N THR A 39 5.80 -0.96 7.81
CA THR A 39 6.21 -1.77 6.65
C THR A 39 5.00 -2.52 6.13
N LYS A 40 4.73 -2.40 4.82
CA LYS A 40 3.61 -3.05 4.14
C LYS A 40 4.13 -4.03 3.10
N LEU A 41 3.51 -5.21 3.02
CA LEU A 41 3.65 -6.09 1.87
C LEU A 41 2.44 -5.86 0.95
N ASN A 42 2.67 -5.25 -0.20
CA ASN A 42 1.65 -4.94 -1.19
C ASN A 42 1.65 -5.99 -2.31
N PHE A 43 0.48 -6.27 -2.85
CA PHE A 43 0.29 -7.01 -4.08
C PHE A 43 -0.18 -6.04 -5.16
N MET A 44 0.62 -5.85 -6.20
CA MET A 44 0.34 -4.88 -7.26
C MET A 44 0.57 -5.48 -8.63
N ARG A 45 -0.22 -5.08 -9.62
CA ARG A 45 0.02 -5.45 -11.01
C ARG A 45 1.09 -4.58 -11.67
N GLY A 46 1.72 -5.07 -12.72
CA GLY A 46 2.71 -4.30 -13.49
C GLY A 46 2.16 -2.95 -13.98
N ARG A 47 0.88 -2.88 -14.39
CA ARG A 47 0.24 -1.61 -14.79
C ARG A 47 0.08 -0.61 -13.64
N GLU A 48 -0.15 -1.09 -12.43
CA GLU A 48 -0.30 -0.22 -11.25
C GLU A 48 1.05 0.32 -10.83
N ILE A 49 2.09 -0.52 -10.90
CA ILE A 49 3.47 -0.09 -10.71
C ILE A 49 3.85 0.97 -11.74
N GLN A 50 3.45 0.83 -13.01
CA GLN A 50 3.70 1.86 -14.03
C GLN A 50 2.97 3.18 -13.69
N ARG A 51 1.69 3.11 -13.33
CA ARG A 51 0.88 4.28 -12.96
C ARG A 51 1.44 5.04 -11.74
N ASP A 52 1.95 4.30 -10.74
CA ASP A 52 2.63 4.89 -9.58
C ASP A 52 3.86 5.72 -9.97
N PHE A 53 4.51 5.43 -11.09
CA PHE A 53 5.61 6.22 -11.64
C PHE A 53 5.14 7.40 -12.50
N GLU A 54 4.02 7.27 -13.20
CA GLU A 54 3.49 8.34 -14.07
C GLU A 54 2.96 9.55 -13.29
N ASN A 55 2.47 9.34 -12.07
CA ASN A 55 1.92 10.39 -11.20
C ASN A 55 2.99 11.14 -10.38
N SER A 56 4.26 10.78 -10.50
CA SER A 56 5.33 11.31 -9.63
C SER A 56 6.29 12.25 -10.35
N THR A 57 6.96 13.07 -9.55
CA THR A 57 8.22 13.73 -9.92
C THR A 57 9.27 12.72 -10.37
N GLU A 58 10.42 13.20 -10.84
CA GLU A 58 11.54 12.31 -11.14
C GLU A 58 11.92 11.48 -9.91
N LYS A 59 12.25 10.21 -10.13
CA LYS A 59 12.61 9.24 -9.09
C LYS A 59 14.06 8.80 -9.26
N VAL A 60 14.65 8.39 -8.14
CA VAL A 60 16.01 7.86 -8.07
C VAL A 60 15.96 6.50 -7.40
N GLY A 61 16.66 5.52 -7.96
CA GLY A 61 16.65 4.16 -7.42
C GLY A 61 18.00 3.48 -7.51
N VAL A 62 18.17 2.47 -6.67
CA VAL A 62 19.34 1.60 -6.66
C VAL A 62 18.91 0.16 -6.84
N ARG A 63 19.36 -0.41 -7.96
CA ARG A 63 19.09 -1.79 -8.35
C ARG A 63 20.28 -2.68 -8.01
N VAL A 64 19.97 -3.87 -7.49
CA VAL A 64 20.94 -4.95 -7.29
C VAL A 64 20.36 -6.28 -7.75
N LYS A 65 21.24 -7.17 -8.20
CA LYS A 65 20.90 -8.56 -8.49
C LYS A 65 21.14 -9.43 -7.26
N LEU A 66 20.19 -10.30 -6.99
CA LEU A 66 20.22 -11.25 -5.88
C LEU A 66 20.55 -12.66 -6.37
N THR A 67 21.36 -13.38 -5.59
CA THR A 67 21.63 -14.80 -5.76
C THR A 67 21.66 -15.52 -4.41
N GLY A 68 21.51 -16.85 -4.39
CA GLY A 68 21.52 -17.63 -3.15
C GLY A 68 20.12 -18.09 -2.75
N ALA A 69 19.69 -17.77 -1.53
CA ALA A 69 18.38 -18.19 -1.01
C ALA A 69 17.21 -17.55 -1.77
N ILE A 70 17.39 -16.30 -2.20
CA ILE A 70 16.47 -15.57 -3.09
C ILE A 70 17.28 -15.18 -4.32
N GLU A 71 16.88 -15.67 -5.49
CA GLU A 71 17.42 -15.20 -6.77
C GLU A 71 16.45 -14.22 -7.43
N GLY A 72 16.96 -13.14 -8.01
CA GLY A 72 16.14 -12.13 -8.67
C GLY A 72 16.78 -10.75 -8.67
N TYR A 73 15.97 -9.71 -8.58
CA TYR A 73 16.42 -8.33 -8.42
C TYR A 73 15.74 -7.66 -7.23
N SER A 74 16.44 -6.71 -6.65
CA SER A 74 15.96 -5.85 -5.59
C SER A 74 16.21 -4.40 -5.99
N VAL A 75 15.18 -3.57 -5.96
CA VAL A 75 15.24 -2.15 -6.37
C VAL A 75 14.67 -1.30 -5.25
N VAL A 76 15.49 -0.41 -4.69
CA VAL A 76 15.03 0.62 -3.75
C VAL A 76 14.80 1.89 -4.54
N VAL A 77 13.64 2.51 -4.40
CA VAL A 77 13.23 3.71 -5.14
C VAL A 77 12.83 4.81 -4.17
N PHE A 78 13.30 6.02 -4.45
CA PHE A 78 13.01 7.24 -3.71
C PHE A 78 12.40 8.27 -4.66
N GLU A 79 11.51 9.10 -4.13
CA GLU A 79 11.26 10.41 -4.75
C GLU A 79 12.58 11.20 -4.78
N ARG A 80 12.85 11.92 -5.88
CA ARG A 80 14.09 12.68 -6.03
C ARG A 80 14.32 13.65 -4.88
N GLU A 81 13.29 14.36 -4.44
CA GLU A 81 13.37 15.28 -3.30
C GLU A 81 13.82 14.57 -2.01
N ASN A 82 13.27 13.38 -1.73
CA ASN A 82 13.65 12.58 -0.56
C ASN A 82 15.10 12.09 -0.65
N ALA A 83 15.53 11.64 -1.84
CA ALA A 83 16.92 11.24 -2.06
C ALA A 83 17.89 12.42 -1.83
N PHE A 84 17.56 13.61 -2.32
CA PHE A 84 18.34 14.82 -2.11
C PHE A 84 18.44 15.21 -0.64
N GLN A 85 17.34 15.18 0.11
CA GLN A 85 17.35 15.51 1.54
C GLN A 85 18.28 14.58 2.34
N ILE A 86 18.26 13.28 2.03
CA ILE A 86 19.17 12.32 2.64
C ILE A 86 20.63 12.65 2.28
N VAL A 87 20.93 12.86 1.00
CA VAL A 87 22.28 13.13 0.52
C VAL A 87 22.82 14.44 1.08
N GLU A 88 22.01 15.50 1.10
CA GLU A 88 22.38 16.80 1.67
C GLU A 88 22.76 16.67 3.15
N THR A 89 21.94 15.94 3.93
CA THR A 89 22.22 15.68 5.35
C THR A 89 23.55 14.95 5.54
N LEU A 90 23.85 13.97 4.68
CA LEU A 90 25.11 13.23 4.72
C LEU A 90 26.32 14.08 4.33
N LEU A 91 26.19 14.94 3.32
CA LEU A 91 27.25 15.83 2.87
C LEU A 91 27.52 16.95 3.87
N ALA A 92 26.49 17.46 4.54
CA ALA A 92 26.63 18.50 5.56
C ALA A 92 27.47 18.02 6.77
N GLU A 93 27.34 16.76 7.16
CA GLU A 93 28.11 16.15 8.26
C GLU A 93 29.56 15.79 7.86
N ALA A 94 29.86 15.68 6.56
CA ALA A 94 31.22 15.37 6.07
C ALA A 94 32.25 16.52 6.26
N GLY A 95 31.79 17.71 6.66
CA GLY A 95 32.62 18.80 7.18
C GLY A 95 32.83 19.99 6.23
N PRO A 96 33.18 21.18 6.76
CA PRO A 96 33.23 22.46 6.03
C PRO A 96 34.44 22.63 5.08
N ASP A 97 35.30 21.61 4.95
CA ASP A 97 36.49 21.61 4.08
C ASP A 97 36.24 20.88 2.74
N ALA A 98 35.04 20.35 2.51
CA ALA A 98 34.60 20.08 1.15
C ALA A 98 34.27 21.45 0.55
N ASP A 99 35.13 21.95 -0.33
CA ASP A 99 34.80 23.04 -1.28
C ASP A 99 33.64 22.53 -2.16
N ILE A 100 32.44 22.43 -1.59
CA ILE A 100 31.21 22.22 -2.33
C ILE A 100 30.86 23.61 -2.81
N ASP A 101 31.10 23.83 -4.09
CA ASP A 101 30.54 24.96 -4.82
C ASP A 101 29.02 24.80 -4.73
N THR A 102 28.41 25.34 -3.68
CA THR A 102 26.96 25.38 -3.47
C THR A 102 26.28 26.30 -4.49
N ASP A 103 27.05 26.88 -5.41
CA ASP A 103 26.58 27.41 -6.69
C ASP A 103 26.25 26.24 -7.64
N VAL A 104 25.36 25.36 -7.18
CA VAL A 104 24.63 24.44 -8.05
C VAL A 104 23.81 25.36 -8.96
N SER A 105 24.36 25.63 -10.14
CA SER A 105 23.78 26.57 -11.09
C SER A 105 22.44 26.08 -11.64
N ASP A 106 22.13 24.80 -11.37
CA ASP A 106 20.92 24.12 -11.77
C ASP A 106 20.56 23.03 -10.72
N PRO A 107 19.58 23.25 -9.82
CA PRO A 107 19.15 22.25 -8.83
C PRO A 107 18.63 20.93 -9.44
N ASP A 108 18.49 20.89 -10.78
CA ASP A 108 18.01 19.75 -11.54
C ASP A 108 19.12 18.78 -12.03
N GLU A 109 20.42 19.05 -11.82
CA GLU A 109 21.51 18.17 -12.28
C GLU A 109 22.17 17.42 -11.10
N PHE A 110 22.05 16.08 -11.05
CA PHE A 110 22.83 15.25 -10.13
C PHE A 110 24.31 15.38 -10.51
N ASP A 111 25.12 16.02 -9.67
CA ASP A 111 26.56 15.98 -9.87
C ASP A 111 27.12 14.59 -9.48
N ALA A 112 28.30 14.23 -9.99
CA ALA A 112 28.88 12.90 -9.78
C ALA A 112 29.10 12.53 -8.30
N MET A 113 29.15 13.53 -7.41
CA MET A 113 29.26 13.32 -5.96
C MET A 113 27.89 12.95 -5.37
N THR A 114 26.83 13.63 -5.79
CA THR A 114 25.44 13.36 -5.40
C THR A 114 24.99 12.00 -5.92
N GLU A 115 25.34 11.61 -7.16
CA GLU A 115 25.02 10.29 -7.71
C GLU A 115 25.66 9.17 -6.88
N SER A 116 26.94 9.36 -6.50
CA SER A 116 27.66 8.40 -5.67
C SER A 116 27.07 8.29 -4.26
N ALA A 117 26.62 9.41 -3.68
CA ALA A 117 25.99 9.41 -2.37
C ALA A 117 24.61 8.74 -2.40
N ALA A 118 23.78 9.03 -3.41
CA ALA A 118 22.48 8.38 -3.60
C ALA A 118 22.64 6.87 -3.85
N THR A 119 23.64 6.47 -4.64
CA THR A 119 23.97 5.06 -4.87
C THR A 119 24.32 4.35 -3.56
N GLU A 120 25.15 4.97 -2.71
CA GLU A 120 25.55 4.39 -1.43
C GLU A 120 24.38 4.30 -0.46
N VAL A 121 23.54 5.34 -0.37
CA VAL A 121 22.32 5.34 0.43
C VAL A 121 21.41 4.19 0.01
N GLY A 122 21.08 4.11 -1.28
CA GLY A 122 20.23 3.04 -1.78
C GLY A 122 20.86 1.66 -1.59
N HIS A 123 22.17 1.52 -1.72
CA HIS A 123 22.87 0.24 -1.47
C HIS A 123 22.85 -0.16 0.01
N ILE A 124 23.02 0.79 0.94
CA ILE A 124 22.90 0.56 2.39
C ILE A 124 21.50 0.06 2.73
N MET A 125 20.48 0.71 2.16
CA MET A 125 19.08 0.35 2.34
C MET A 125 18.86 -1.06 1.83
N ASN A 126 19.24 -1.32 0.58
CA ASN A 126 19.10 -2.63 -0.06
C ASN A 126 19.79 -3.74 0.75
N SER A 127 21.03 -3.50 1.21
CA SER A 127 21.77 -4.43 2.05
C SER A 127 21.09 -4.67 3.40
N GLY A 128 20.48 -3.64 4.01
CA GLY A 128 19.71 -3.78 5.25
C GLY A 128 18.54 -4.74 5.08
N PHE A 129 17.76 -4.59 4.00
CA PHE A 129 16.68 -5.52 3.68
C PHE A 129 17.17 -6.93 3.41
N ILE A 130 18.20 -7.08 2.58
CA ILE A 130 18.74 -8.38 2.21
C ILE A 130 19.30 -9.12 3.43
N ASP A 131 19.97 -8.42 4.35
CA ASP A 131 20.46 -9.01 5.60
C ASP A 131 19.30 -9.43 6.51
N GLY A 132 18.24 -8.62 6.62
CA GLY A 132 17.03 -8.99 7.35
C GLY A 132 16.35 -10.23 6.76
N TRP A 133 16.31 -10.33 5.43
CA TRP A 133 15.82 -11.52 4.73
C TRP A 133 16.70 -12.74 5.00
N ALA A 134 18.02 -12.58 4.94
CA ALA A 134 18.98 -13.63 5.21
C ALA A 134 18.84 -14.18 6.64
N ASP A 135 18.64 -13.29 7.62
CA ASP A 135 18.48 -13.65 9.03
C ASP A 135 17.17 -14.42 9.28
N VAL A 136 16.03 -13.92 8.78
CA VAL A 136 14.73 -14.60 8.93
C VAL A 136 14.71 -15.94 8.18
N LEU A 137 15.32 -16.01 7.00
CA LEU A 137 15.40 -17.26 6.23
C LEU A 137 16.49 -18.22 6.73
N GLU A 138 17.32 -17.79 7.69
CA GLU A 138 18.54 -18.48 8.13
C GLU A 138 19.40 -18.95 6.95
N ALA A 139 19.56 -18.08 5.94
CA ALA A 139 20.18 -18.42 4.67
C ALA A 139 21.00 -17.28 4.10
N VAL A 140 21.94 -17.59 3.20
CA VAL A 140 22.81 -16.57 2.59
C VAL A 140 22.16 -16.03 1.31
N ILE A 141 22.14 -14.71 1.17
CA ILE A 141 21.75 -13.99 -0.04
C ILE A 141 22.92 -13.11 -0.45
N ASP A 142 23.42 -13.32 -1.66
CA ASP A 142 24.54 -12.57 -2.25
C ASP A 142 24.01 -11.49 -3.19
N VAL A 143 24.70 -10.34 -3.21
CA VAL A 143 24.27 -9.12 -3.91
C VAL A 143 25.32 -8.70 -4.93
N SER A 144 24.88 -8.26 -6.11
CA SER A 144 25.78 -7.65 -7.11
C SER A 144 26.21 -6.24 -6.73
N THR A 145 27.10 -5.65 -7.53
CA THR A 145 27.37 -4.21 -7.49
C THR A 145 26.06 -3.43 -7.69
N PRO A 146 25.82 -2.36 -6.90
CA PRO A 146 24.66 -1.49 -7.08
C PRO A 146 24.75 -0.70 -8.38
N GLU A 147 23.58 -0.50 -8.98
CA GLU A 147 23.39 0.30 -10.18
C GLU A 147 22.39 1.41 -9.88
N LEU A 148 22.81 2.66 -10.12
CA LEU A 148 21.94 3.83 -10.02
C LEU A 148 21.03 3.88 -11.26
N VAL A 149 19.74 4.10 -11.01
CA VAL A 149 18.72 4.28 -12.04
C VAL A 149 17.91 5.53 -11.73
N GLU A 150 17.61 6.32 -12.75
CA GLU A 150 16.83 7.56 -12.63
C GLU A 150 15.79 7.63 -13.74
N GLY A 151 14.64 8.22 -13.43
CA GLY A 151 13.61 8.44 -14.43
C GLY A 151 12.26 8.84 -13.87
N GLN A 152 11.36 9.23 -14.78
CA GLN A 152 9.98 9.61 -14.50
C GLN A 152 8.97 8.51 -14.86
N SER A 153 9.45 7.37 -15.37
CA SER A 153 8.63 6.21 -15.69
C SER A 153 9.23 4.95 -15.08
N ALA A 154 8.49 3.85 -15.10
CA ALA A 154 8.94 2.56 -14.59
C ALA A 154 10.04 1.90 -15.46
N ASP A 155 10.12 2.25 -16.75
CA ASP A 155 11.02 1.62 -17.74
C ASP A 155 12.51 1.66 -17.34
N PRO A 156 13.09 2.80 -16.92
CA PRO A 156 14.50 2.85 -16.50
C PRO A 156 14.81 1.96 -15.29
N PHE A 157 13.81 1.68 -14.44
CA PHE A 157 13.98 0.91 -13.21
C PHE A 157 13.85 -0.59 -13.49
N PHE A 158 12.84 -0.97 -14.28
CA PHE A 158 12.41 -2.36 -14.41
C PHE A 158 12.54 -2.95 -15.81
N GLY A 159 12.66 -2.14 -16.86
CA GLY A 159 12.59 -2.59 -18.26
C GLY A 159 13.70 -3.56 -18.69
N GLU A 160 14.82 -3.59 -17.98
CA GLU A 160 15.93 -4.54 -18.22
C GLU A 160 15.87 -5.78 -17.30
N ILE A 161 14.87 -5.87 -16.43
CA ILE A 161 14.68 -6.99 -15.51
C ILE A 161 13.73 -7.99 -16.15
N ASP A 162 14.27 -9.12 -16.62
CA ASP A 162 13.47 -10.20 -17.22
C ASP A 162 12.37 -10.74 -16.27
N GLU A 163 12.58 -10.63 -14.95
CA GLU A 163 11.65 -11.04 -13.91
C GLU A 163 10.63 -9.97 -13.49
N ALA A 164 10.65 -8.78 -14.08
CA ALA A 164 9.68 -7.72 -13.78
C ALA A 164 8.27 -8.15 -14.26
N PRO A 165 7.21 -7.78 -13.53
CA PRO A 165 5.84 -8.12 -13.92
C PRO A 165 5.48 -7.44 -15.25
N ALA A 166 4.83 -8.17 -16.16
CA ALA A 166 4.06 -7.55 -17.23
C ALA A 166 2.83 -6.82 -16.67
N ASP A 167 2.12 -6.05 -17.51
CA ASP A 167 0.99 -5.20 -17.11
C ASP A 167 -0.07 -5.92 -16.26
N ASP A 168 -0.34 -7.19 -16.57
CA ASP A 168 -1.33 -8.02 -15.88
C ASP A 168 -0.72 -8.93 -14.80
N ASP A 169 0.61 -9.04 -14.72
CA ASP A 169 1.28 -9.91 -13.75
C ASP A 169 1.32 -9.26 -12.37
N LEU A 170 1.06 -10.05 -11.33
CA LEU A 170 1.12 -9.62 -9.94
C LEU A 170 2.56 -9.65 -9.40
N ALA A 171 3.00 -8.56 -8.79
CA ALA A 171 4.27 -8.45 -8.07
C ALA A 171 4.07 -8.21 -6.57
N LEU A 172 5.04 -8.69 -5.80
CA LEU A 172 5.15 -8.44 -4.37
C LEU A 172 6.03 -7.20 -4.15
N LEU A 173 5.47 -6.16 -3.54
CA LEU A 173 6.15 -4.91 -3.26
C LEU A 173 6.25 -4.70 -1.76
N PHE A 174 7.45 -4.45 -1.25
CA PHE A 174 7.63 -3.98 0.11
C PHE A 174 7.64 -2.46 0.11
N GLN A 175 6.71 -1.85 0.81
CA GLN A 175 6.73 -0.40 1.02
C GLN A 175 7.09 -0.14 2.47
N SER A 176 8.11 0.67 2.68
CA SER A 176 8.59 1.01 4.02
C SER A 176 8.82 2.50 4.12
N ARG A 177 8.53 3.04 5.29
CA ARG A 177 8.72 4.45 5.60
C ARG A 177 9.71 4.56 6.75
N ILE A 178 10.70 5.44 6.60
CA ILE A 178 11.63 5.74 7.69
C ILE A 178 11.44 7.20 8.08
N GLU A 179 11.17 7.42 9.35
CA GLU A 179 11.02 8.74 9.94
C GLU A 179 12.32 9.18 10.57
N THR A 180 12.70 10.44 10.38
CA THR A 180 13.86 11.07 11.02
C THR A 180 13.43 12.35 11.73
N VAL A 181 14.24 12.86 12.66
CA VAL A 181 13.90 14.08 13.42
C VAL A 181 13.80 15.29 12.50
N GLY A 182 12.56 15.66 12.14
CA GLY A 182 12.24 16.83 11.32
C GLY A 182 12.02 16.55 9.84
N THR A 183 12.15 15.30 9.37
CA THR A 183 11.90 14.92 7.97
C THR A 183 11.48 13.46 7.87
N GLU A 184 10.43 13.21 7.12
CA GLU A 184 9.94 11.87 6.80
C GLU A 184 10.51 11.44 5.44
N VAL A 185 11.14 10.27 5.40
CA VAL A 185 11.74 9.73 4.19
C VAL A 185 11.02 8.44 3.80
N GLY A 186 10.09 8.57 2.86
CA GLY A 186 9.43 7.43 2.23
C GLY A 186 10.29 6.83 1.11
N PHE A 187 10.31 5.50 1.03
CA PHE A 187 10.90 4.78 -0.11
C PHE A 187 10.10 3.51 -0.41
N SER A 188 10.24 3.01 -1.64
CA SER A 188 9.61 1.77 -2.08
C SER A 188 10.69 0.74 -2.36
N HIS A 189 10.52 -0.47 -1.84
CA HIS A 189 11.44 -1.58 -2.03
C HIS A 189 10.82 -2.71 -2.84
N TYR A 190 11.15 -2.75 -4.12
CA TYR A 190 10.65 -3.74 -5.05
C TYR A 190 11.53 -4.99 -5.02
N LEU A 191 10.92 -6.15 -4.80
CA LEU A 191 11.56 -7.46 -4.95
C LEU A 191 10.98 -8.15 -6.18
N PHE A 192 11.84 -8.50 -7.14
CA PHE A 192 11.49 -9.26 -8.33
C PHE A 192 12.21 -10.62 -8.31
N PRO A 193 11.68 -11.60 -7.57
CA PRO A 193 12.32 -12.90 -7.42
C PRO A 193 12.00 -13.78 -8.62
N LYS A 194 12.97 -14.58 -9.04
CA LYS A 194 12.74 -15.62 -10.05
C LYS A 194 11.63 -16.55 -9.60
N ARG A 195 10.71 -16.86 -10.51
CA ARG A 195 9.55 -17.74 -10.26
C ARG A 195 9.94 -19.08 -9.60
N GLU A 196 11.02 -19.71 -10.06
CA GLU A 196 11.52 -20.96 -9.45
C GLU A 196 12.07 -20.77 -8.03
N SER A 197 12.77 -19.66 -7.78
CA SER A 197 13.32 -19.34 -6.47
C SER A 197 12.18 -19.07 -5.47
N MET A 198 11.23 -18.22 -5.87
CA MET A 198 10.04 -17.90 -5.07
C MET A 198 9.19 -19.15 -4.81
N ALA A 199 8.98 -20.02 -5.81
CA ALA A 199 8.20 -21.24 -5.62
C ALA A 199 8.84 -22.19 -4.58
N LYS A 200 10.17 -22.36 -4.63
CA LYS A 200 10.90 -23.18 -3.64
C LYS A 200 10.83 -22.58 -2.24
N LEU A 201 10.93 -21.26 -2.14
CA LEU A 201 10.86 -20.55 -0.87
C LEU A 201 9.48 -20.68 -0.24
N LEU A 202 8.42 -20.39 -1.00
CA LEU A 202 7.04 -20.55 -0.55
C LEU A 202 6.74 -22.00 -0.16
N GLU A 203 7.17 -22.98 -0.95
CA GLU A 203 6.96 -24.40 -0.62
C GLU A 203 7.64 -24.80 0.70
N ARG A 204 8.79 -24.21 1.01
CA ARG A 204 9.52 -24.45 2.27
C ARG A 204 8.81 -23.79 3.46
N LEU A 205 8.23 -22.61 3.28
CA LEU A 205 7.59 -21.81 4.34
C LEU A 205 6.13 -22.19 4.58
N ARG A 206 5.47 -22.80 3.59
CA ARG A 206 4.04 -23.13 3.64
C ARG A 206 3.71 -24.12 4.76
N ALA A 207 2.71 -23.77 5.56
CA ALA A 207 2.11 -24.59 6.59
C ALA A 207 0.66 -25.04 6.28
N SER A 208 -0.05 -24.37 5.35
CA SER A 208 -1.42 -24.72 4.94
C SER A 208 -1.54 -25.13 3.45
N GLU A 209 -2.77 -25.27 2.93
CA GLU A 209 -2.98 -25.48 1.49
C GLU A 209 -2.55 -24.27 0.68
N GLY A 210 -2.74 -23.04 1.19
CA GLY A 210 -2.41 -21.78 0.53
C GLY A 210 -3.33 -21.45 -0.64
N ILE A 211 -3.38 -20.17 -1.00
CA ILE A 211 -4.08 -19.61 -2.15
C ILE A 211 -3.22 -19.84 -3.39
N ALA A 212 -3.77 -20.43 -4.45
CA ALA A 212 -3.03 -20.54 -5.70
C ALA A 212 -2.73 -19.15 -6.28
N TYR A 213 -1.53 -18.96 -6.82
CA TYR A 213 -1.09 -17.67 -7.37
C TYR A 213 -2.06 -17.13 -8.44
N ASP A 214 -2.57 -17.99 -9.32
CA ASP A 214 -3.54 -17.59 -10.35
C ASP A 214 -4.93 -17.21 -9.76
N LYS A 215 -5.18 -17.52 -8.48
CA LYS A 215 -6.38 -17.09 -7.74
C LYS A 215 -6.18 -15.75 -7.03
N LEU A 216 -4.94 -15.24 -6.96
CA LEU A 216 -4.67 -13.89 -6.44
C LEU A 216 -5.28 -12.82 -7.34
N ASP A 217 -5.50 -13.10 -8.63
CA ASP A 217 -6.31 -12.23 -9.49
C ASP A 217 -7.73 -12.00 -8.97
N GLY A 218 -8.27 -12.97 -8.21
CA GLY A 218 -9.55 -12.80 -7.53
C GLY A 218 -9.54 -11.64 -6.53
N PHE A 219 -8.43 -11.42 -5.83
CA PHE A 219 -8.28 -10.28 -4.93
C PHE A 219 -8.41 -8.96 -5.65
N ASP A 220 -7.66 -8.85 -6.74
CA ASP A 220 -7.61 -7.65 -7.53
C ASP A 220 -9.01 -7.30 -8.06
N ARG A 221 -9.71 -8.28 -8.61
CA ARG A 221 -11.08 -8.10 -9.11
C ARG A 221 -12.09 -7.75 -8.02
N MET A 222 -11.98 -8.36 -6.83
CA MET A 222 -12.83 -7.99 -5.70
C MET A 222 -12.63 -6.53 -5.30
N ALA A 223 -11.38 -6.12 -5.18
CA ALA A 223 -11.04 -4.75 -4.84
C ALA A 223 -11.52 -3.78 -5.94
N GLU A 224 -11.32 -4.12 -7.21
CA GLU A 224 -11.72 -3.29 -8.37
C GLU A 224 -13.24 -3.10 -8.36
N ARG A 225 -13.98 -4.20 -8.31
CA ARG A 225 -15.45 -4.16 -8.32
C ARG A 225 -16.02 -3.46 -7.08
N GLY A 226 -15.44 -3.70 -5.91
CA GLY A 226 -15.85 -3.02 -4.68
C GLY A 226 -15.66 -1.51 -4.77
N ALA A 227 -14.48 -1.08 -5.22
CA ALA A 227 -14.15 0.35 -5.35
C ALA A 227 -15.05 1.07 -6.37
N GLU A 228 -15.33 0.45 -7.53
CA GLU A 228 -16.25 0.99 -8.53
C GLU A 228 -17.66 1.20 -7.98
N GLU A 229 -18.20 0.22 -7.24
CA GLU A 229 -19.55 0.30 -6.65
C GLU A 229 -19.62 1.41 -5.59
N VAL A 230 -18.54 1.61 -4.81
CA VAL A 230 -18.46 2.72 -3.84
C VAL A 230 -18.48 4.07 -4.55
N ALA A 231 -17.65 4.24 -5.59
CA ALA A 231 -17.61 5.49 -6.35
C ALA A 231 -18.96 5.79 -7.03
N GLU A 232 -19.56 4.82 -7.73
CA GLU A 232 -20.87 4.97 -8.38
C GLU A 232 -21.98 5.33 -7.37
N THR A 233 -21.98 4.66 -6.21
CA THR A 233 -22.94 4.91 -5.13
C THR A 233 -22.76 6.30 -4.53
N ALA A 234 -21.52 6.67 -4.21
CA ALA A 234 -21.19 7.98 -3.66
C ALA A 234 -21.66 9.08 -4.63
N THR A 235 -21.30 8.97 -5.91
CA THR A 235 -21.74 9.90 -6.96
C THR A 235 -23.27 10.00 -7.05
N THR A 236 -23.96 8.86 -7.00
CA THR A 236 -25.42 8.82 -7.11
C THR A 236 -26.13 9.52 -5.94
N LEU A 237 -25.57 9.42 -4.72
CA LEU A 237 -26.21 9.92 -3.51
C LEU A 237 -25.83 11.37 -3.18
N THR A 238 -24.57 11.74 -3.38
CA THR A 238 -24.08 13.09 -3.11
C THR A 238 -24.30 14.02 -4.30
N GLY A 239 -24.36 13.46 -5.52
CA GLY A 239 -24.37 14.22 -6.76
C GLY A 239 -23.00 14.81 -7.15
N ILE A 240 -21.94 14.41 -6.43
CA ILE A 240 -20.55 14.82 -6.66
C ILE A 240 -19.89 13.72 -7.50
N ASP A 241 -19.29 14.06 -8.64
CA ASP A 241 -18.57 13.08 -9.46
C ASP A 241 -17.36 12.54 -8.66
N THR A 242 -17.32 11.23 -8.44
CA THR A 242 -16.23 10.55 -7.73
C THR A 242 -15.54 9.51 -8.58
N SER A 243 -14.25 9.29 -8.31
CA SER A 243 -13.41 8.30 -8.97
C SER A 243 -12.54 7.55 -7.96
N VAL A 244 -12.09 6.36 -8.34
CA VAL A 244 -11.16 5.56 -7.53
C VAL A 244 -9.74 6.01 -7.87
N GLU A 245 -9.03 6.57 -6.89
CA GLU A 245 -7.66 7.01 -7.07
C GLU A 245 -6.67 5.85 -6.82
N ILE A 246 -6.81 5.23 -5.66
CA ILE A 246 -5.88 4.22 -5.16
C ILE A 246 -6.67 2.97 -4.79
N ARG A 247 -6.10 1.81 -5.13
CA ARG A 247 -6.59 0.51 -4.72
C ARG A 247 -5.41 -0.40 -4.44
N ARG A 248 -5.25 -0.79 -3.18
CA ARG A 248 -4.12 -1.61 -2.74
C ARG A 248 -4.61 -2.79 -1.92
N LEU A 249 -4.03 -3.95 -2.20
CA LEU A 249 -4.11 -5.09 -1.29
C LEU A 249 -2.82 -5.15 -0.48
N ASN A 250 -2.95 -4.95 0.82
CA ASN A 250 -1.86 -4.97 1.77
C ASN A 250 -1.96 -6.24 2.63
N PHE A 251 -0.83 -6.85 2.92
CA PHE A 251 -0.70 -7.85 3.96
C PHE A 251 0.17 -7.28 5.08
N VAL A 252 -0.42 -7.15 6.26
CA VAL A 252 0.17 -6.43 7.39
C VAL A 252 -0.12 -7.14 8.71
N SER A 253 0.70 -6.89 9.72
CA SER A 253 0.36 -7.28 11.10
C SER A 253 -0.85 -6.47 11.56
N LEU A 254 -1.80 -7.10 12.26
CA LEU A 254 -2.95 -6.39 12.81
C LEU A 254 -2.53 -5.23 13.72
N GLU A 255 -1.44 -5.40 14.48
CA GLU A 255 -0.90 -4.38 15.38
C GLU A 255 -0.40 -3.13 14.65
N ALA A 256 -0.08 -3.25 13.35
CA ALA A 256 0.45 -2.17 12.54
C ALA A 256 -0.63 -1.41 11.77
N ILE A 257 -1.89 -1.84 11.80
CA ILE A 257 -3.00 -1.15 11.11
C ILE A 257 -3.29 0.22 11.72
N PRO A 258 -3.36 0.41 13.05
CA PRO A 258 -3.62 1.73 13.63
C PRO A 258 -2.61 2.80 13.24
N GLU A 259 -1.35 2.41 12.97
CA GLU A 259 -0.29 3.32 12.52
C GLU A 259 -0.42 3.72 11.04
N GLN A 260 -1.29 3.05 10.28
CA GLN A 260 -1.53 3.36 8.86
C GLN A 260 -2.62 4.39 8.64
N VAL A 261 -3.48 4.55 9.64
CA VAL A 261 -4.61 5.49 9.59
C VAL A 261 -4.10 6.88 9.96
N ALA A 262 -4.60 7.91 9.26
CA ALA A 262 -4.20 9.29 9.50
C ALA A 262 -4.37 9.66 10.99
N ASN A 263 -3.33 10.24 11.60
CA ASN A 263 -3.33 10.65 13.01
C ASN A 263 -4.07 11.99 13.21
N GLU A 264 -5.30 12.05 12.75
CA GLU A 264 -6.21 13.17 12.86
C GLU A 264 -7.59 12.68 13.30
N LYS A 265 -8.53 13.62 13.48
CA LYS A 265 -9.91 13.24 13.76
C LYS A 265 -10.56 12.75 12.50
N LEU A 266 -11.12 11.55 12.56
CA LEU A 266 -11.85 10.94 11.48
C LEU A 266 -13.31 10.79 11.86
N VAL A 267 -14.16 10.93 10.86
CA VAL A 267 -15.59 10.64 10.91
C VAL A 267 -15.85 9.46 9.99
N GLY A 268 -16.67 8.52 10.41
CA GLY A 268 -16.86 7.33 9.59
C GLY A 268 -17.89 6.36 10.10
N VAL A 269 -17.93 5.20 9.45
CA VAL A 269 -18.73 4.07 9.90
C VAL A 269 -17.98 2.75 9.76
N ALA A 270 -18.24 1.84 10.69
CA ALA A 270 -17.78 0.47 10.63
C ALA A 270 -18.95 -0.52 10.54
N PHE A 271 -18.69 -1.63 9.85
CA PHE A 271 -19.58 -2.76 9.66
C PHE A 271 -18.83 -4.04 9.98
N GLU A 272 -19.52 -4.96 10.66
CA GLU A 272 -19.16 -6.38 10.64
C GLU A 272 -19.91 -7.02 9.46
N PHE A 273 -19.23 -7.82 8.66
CA PHE A 273 -19.85 -8.61 7.60
C PHE A 273 -19.67 -10.10 7.84
N ASP A 274 -20.70 -10.87 7.52
CA ASP A 274 -20.79 -12.31 7.70
C ASP A 274 -21.11 -12.99 6.36
N GLY A 275 -20.51 -14.15 6.14
CA GLY A 275 -20.59 -14.86 4.87
C GLY A 275 -19.32 -15.61 4.54
N MET A 276 -18.91 -15.56 3.28
CA MET A 276 -17.68 -16.19 2.80
C MET A 276 -16.99 -15.24 1.82
N PRO A 277 -16.16 -14.28 2.28
CA PRO A 277 -15.62 -14.16 3.64
C PRO A 277 -16.51 -13.44 4.66
N SER A 278 -16.16 -13.58 5.94
CA SER A 278 -16.58 -12.70 7.05
C SER A 278 -15.47 -11.68 7.37
N GLY A 279 -15.75 -10.63 8.16
CA GLY A 279 -14.76 -9.63 8.58
C GLY A 279 -15.34 -8.25 8.85
N TYR A 280 -14.52 -7.21 8.64
CA TYR A 280 -14.89 -5.83 8.91
C TYR A 280 -14.68 -4.90 7.73
N LEU A 281 -15.57 -3.93 7.57
CA LEU A 281 -15.53 -2.89 6.55
C LEU A 281 -15.68 -1.52 7.21
N LEU A 282 -14.76 -0.59 6.93
CA LEU A 282 -14.77 0.75 7.45
C LEU A 282 -14.74 1.76 6.30
N PHE A 283 -15.52 2.82 6.46
CA PHE A 283 -15.45 4.02 5.62
C PHE A 283 -15.05 5.18 6.53
N LEU A 284 -13.88 5.77 6.27
CA LEU A 284 -13.30 6.86 7.05
C LEU A 284 -13.15 8.09 6.18
N PHE A 285 -13.43 9.23 6.77
CA PHE A 285 -13.34 10.55 6.16
C PHE A 285 -12.61 11.47 7.14
N ASP A 286 -11.80 12.40 6.64
CA ASP A 286 -11.39 13.55 7.45
C ASP A 286 -12.63 14.42 7.80
N GLU A 287 -12.49 15.32 8.79
CA GLU A 287 -13.62 16.16 9.23
C GLU A 287 -14.15 17.08 8.11
N GLU A 288 -13.31 17.59 7.22
CA GLU A 288 -13.71 18.48 6.11
C GLU A 288 -14.55 17.71 5.08
N SER A 289 -14.02 16.58 4.62
CA SER A 289 -14.67 15.61 3.74
C SER A 289 -16.03 15.15 4.28
N ALA A 290 -16.10 14.82 5.58
CA ALA A 290 -17.34 14.42 6.20
C ALA A 290 -18.38 15.55 6.27
N HIS A 291 -17.96 16.81 6.44
CA HIS A 291 -18.86 17.95 6.39
C HIS A 291 -19.45 18.16 5.00
N GLU A 292 -18.63 18.08 3.95
CA GLU A 292 -19.10 18.22 2.57
C GLU A 292 -20.12 17.14 2.20
N VAL A 293 -19.88 15.90 2.62
CA VAL A 293 -20.86 14.81 2.47
C VAL A 293 -22.18 15.13 3.17
N VAL A 294 -22.13 15.60 4.42
CA VAL A 294 -23.33 15.96 5.18
C VAL A 294 -24.09 17.11 4.50
N ASP A 295 -23.39 18.14 4.05
CA ASP A 295 -23.98 19.30 3.38
C ASP A 295 -24.62 18.93 2.03
N ALA A 296 -24.01 18.00 1.29
CA ALA A 296 -24.56 17.46 0.04
C ALA A 296 -25.86 16.67 0.29
N MET A 297 -25.92 15.88 1.36
CA MET A 297 -27.07 15.01 1.66
C MET A 297 -28.18 15.70 2.47
N VAL A 298 -27.84 16.72 3.26
CA VAL A 298 -28.76 17.40 4.18
C VAL A 298 -28.96 18.86 3.73
N PRO A 299 -30.10 19.20 3.11
CA PRO A 299 -30.34 20.54 2.55
C PRO A 299 -30.65 21.65 3.59
N MET A 300 -30.29 21.45 4.86
CA MET A 300 -30.56 22.38 5.97
C MET A 300 -29.29 22.66 6.76
N GLU A 301 -29.17 23.88 7.32
CA GLU A 301 -28.07 24.24 8.21
C GLU A 301 -27.97 23.24 9.37
N VAL A 302 -26.84 22.54 9.44
CA VAL A 302 -26.49 21.60 10.52
C VAL A 302 -25.98 22.38 11.74
N GLU A 303 -25.93 21.74 12.91
CA GLU A 303 -25.38 22.37 14.13
C GLU A 303 -23.88 22.73 13.97
N GLU A 304 -23.33 23.52 14.90
CA GLU A 304 -21.98 24.12 14.78
C GLU A 304 -20.83 23.10 14.68
N ASP A 305 -21.07 21.83 15.03
CA ASP A 305 -20.14 20.70 14.91
C ASP A 305 -20.43 19.77 13.72
N GLY A 306 -21.47 20.05 12.92
CA GLY A 306 -21.91 19.33 11.72
C GLY A 306 -22.31 17.86 11.86
N PHE A 307 -22.04 17.22 13.01
CA PHE A 307 -22.26 15.78 13.23
C PHE A 307 -23.30 15.48 14.32
N GLY A 308 -24.25 16.39 14.56
CA GLY A 308 -25.46 16.11 15.35
C GLY A 308 -26.31 14.96 14.78
N GLU A 309 -27.54 14.76 15.28
CA GLU A 309 -28.37 13.60 14.89
C GLU A 309 -28.59 13.45 13.38
N MET A 310 -28.76 14.56 12.64
CA MET A 310 -28.93 14.53 11.19
C MET A 310 -27.63 14.22 10.45
N GLY A 311 -26.51 14.86 10.80
CA GLY A 311 -25.21 14.59 10.15
C GLY A 311 -24.77 13.15 10.38
N THR A 312 -24.88 12.65 11.62
CA THR A 312 -24.61 11.24 11.94
C THR A 312 -25.49 10.30 11.11
N SER A 313 -26.78 10.64 10.93
CA SER A 313 -27.69 9.80 10.13
C SER A 313 -27.34 9.82 8.64
N ALA A 314 -26.90 10.96 8.10
CA ALA A 314 -26.49 11.08 6.71
C ALA A 314 -25.25 10.23 6.42
N ILE A 315 -24.21 10.33 7.26
CA ILE A 315 -23.00 9.50 7.15
C ILE A 315 -23.34 8.01 7.28
N LYS A 316 -24.22 7.64 8.22
CA LYS A 316 -24.68 6.25 8.36
C LYS A 316 -25.43 5.74 7.14
N GLU A 317 -26.29 6.56 6.53
CA GLU A 317 -27.07 6.17 5.35
C GLU A 317 -26.14 6.00 4.14
N LEU A 318 -25.25 6.97 3.90
CA LEU A 318 -24.25 6.87 2.82
C LEU A 318 -23.40 5.60 3.00
N GLY A 319 -22.80 5.45 4.17
CA GLY A 319 -21.96 4.30 4.48
C GLY A 319 -22.70 2.97 4.35
N ASN A 320 -23.99 2.90 4.74
CA ASN A 320 -24.78 1.69 4.61
C ASN A 320 -25.04 1.30 3.14
N ILE A 321 -25.30 2.29 2.27
CA ILE A 321 -25.51 2.01 0.83
C ILE A 321 -24.18 1.65 0.17
N MET A 322 -23.09 2.37 0.50
CA MET A 322 -21.73 2.04 0.02
C MET A 322 -21.29 0.64 0.47
N ALA A 323 -21.57 0.26 1.73
CA ALA A 323 -21.28 -1.08 2.24
C ALA A 323 -22.00 -2.18 1.45
N SER A 324 -23.30 -1.98 1.18
CA SER A 324 -24.07 -2.92 0.37
C SER A 324 -23.49 -3.06 -1.05
N GLY A 325 -23.21 -1.95 -1.74
CA GLY A 325 -22.62 -1.99 -3.08
C GLY A 325 -21.24 -2.65 -3.11
N PHE A 326 -20.36 -2.29 -2.16
CA PHE A 326 -19.02 -2.85 -2.05
C PHE A 326 -19.05 -4.37 -1.83
N LEU A 327 -19.84 -4.84 -0.86
CA LEU A 327 -19.93 -6.26 -0.50
C LEU A 327 -20.71 -7.07 -1.54
N ASP A 328 -21.69 -6.48 -2.24
CA ASP A 328 -22.32 -7.09 -3.41
C ASP A 328 -21.31 -7.27 -4.55
N GLY A 329 -20.40 -6.31 -4.76
CA GLY A 329 -19.29 -6.42 -5.69
C GLY A 329 -18.40 -7.64 -5.39
N TRP A 330 -18.04 -7.83 -4.13
CA TRP A 330 -17.28 -9.01 -3.68
C TRP A 330 -18.08 -10.30 -3.84
N ALA A 331 -19.33 -10.30 -3.42
CA ALA A 331 -20.23 -11.45 -3.49
C ALA A 331 -20.38 -11.95 -4.94
N ASN A 332 -20.47 -11.03 -5.90
CA ASN A 332 -20.55 -11.33 -7.33
C ASN A 332 -19.27 -11.97 -7.88
N VAL A 333 -18.10 -11.50 -7.44
CA VAL A 333 -16.81 -12.09 -7.82
C VAL A 333 -16.67 -13.49 -7.22
N LEU A 334 -17.01 -13.66 -5.94
CA LEU A 334 -16.86 -14.91 -5.20
C LEU A 334 -17.99 -15.92 -5.41
N ASP A 335 -19.07 -15.55 -6.12
CA ASP A 335 -20.28 -16.34 -6.31
C ASP A 335 -20.92 -16.79 -4.98
N THR A 336 -21.04 -15.85 -4.06
CA THR A 336 -21.49 -16.10 -2.69
C THR A 336 -22.51 -15.05 -2.27
N THR A 337 -22.86 -15.03 -0.99
CA THR A 337 -23.64 -13.97 -0.36
C THR A 337 -22.86 -13.47 0.85
N ILE A 338 -22.79 -12.16 0.99
CA ILE A 338 -22.14 -11.48 2.11
C ILE A 338 -23.16 -10.50 2.68
N ASP A 339 -23.56 -10.71 3.93
CA ASP A 339 -24.46 -9.82 4.66
C ASP A 339 -23.63 -8.93 5.60
N HIS A 340 -24.14 -7.74 5.93
CA HIS A 340 -23.46 -6.84 6.87
C HIS A 340 -24.38 -6.34 7.99
N SER A 341 -23.76 -5.91 9.09
CA SER A 341 -24.43 -5.33 10.24
C SER A 341 -25.03 -3.95 9.93
N THR A 342 -25.73 -3.39 10.91
CA THR A 342 -26.03 -1.94 10.89
C THR A 342 -24.75 -1.14 11.14
N PRO A 343 -24.64 0.10 10.62
CA PRO A 343 -23.44 0.93 10.79
C PRO A 343 -23.22 1.37 12.24
N GLU A 344 -22.02 1.15 12.74
CA GLU A 344 -21.48 1.81 13.93
C GLU A 344 -20.80 3.11 13.52
N PHE A 345 -21.16 4.23 14.14
CA PHE A 345 -20.59 5.54 13.79
C PHE A 345 -19.31 5.78 14.56
N ILE A 346 -18.34 6.38 13.86
CA ILE A 346 -17.01 6.69 14.35
C ILE A 346 -16.85 8.21 14.30
N HIS A 347 -16.39 8.79 15.41
CA HIS A 347 -15.87 10.16 15.47
C HIS A 347 -14.77 10.19 16.52
N ASP A 348 -13.56 9.83 16.11
CA ASP A 348 -12.41 9.69 17.00
C ASP A 348 -11.11 9.95 16.24
N ILE A 349 -9.98 9.94 16.94
CA ILE A 349 -8.65 10.04 16.34
C ILE A 349 -8.32 8.72 15.61
N GLY A 350 -7.62 8.79 14.47
CA GLY A 350 -7.39 7.65 13.56
C GLY A 350 -7.12 6.28 14.20
N ALA A 351 -6.11 6.15 15.06
CA ALA A 351 -5.83 4.87 15.73
C ALA A 351 -7.03 4.37 16.55
N ALA A 352 -7.69 5.26 17.29
CA ALA A 352 -8.88 4.93 18.09
C ALA A 352 -10.11 4.60 17.24
N ALA A 353 -10.17 5.11 16.00
CA ALA A 353 -11.24 4.77 15.05
C ALA A 353 -11.21 3.30 14.63
N VAL A 354 -10.03 2.68 14.56
CA VAL A 354 -9.86 1.29 14.08
C VAL A 354 -9.57 0.29 15.18
N ASP A 355 -9.06 0.72 16.33
CA ASP A 355 -8.73 -0.15 17.49
C ASP A 355 -9.81 -1.19 17.85
N PRO A 356 -11.12 -0.87 17.89
CA PRO A 356 -12.14 -1.85 18.21
C PRO A 356 -12.17 -3.04 17.25
N VAL A 357 -11.98 -2.77 15.94
CA VAL A 357 -11.94 -3.80 14.89
C VAL A 357 -10.69 -4.66 15.04
N ILE A 358 -9.54 -4.02 15.29
CA ILE A 358 -8.26 -4.72 15.49
C ILE A 358 -8.31 -5.66 16.70
N ILE A 359 -8.90 -5.22 17.81
CA ILE A 359 -9.05 -6.03 19.02
C ILE A 359 -9.91 -7.27 18.75
N GLN A 360 -10.98 -7.14 17.96
CA GLN A 360 -11.87 -8.24 17.64
C GLN A 360 -11.21 -9.27 16.71
N LEU A 361 -10.53 -8.81 15.65
CA LEU A 361 -9.80 -9.70 14.74
C LEU A 361 -8.59 -10.38 15.42
N GLY A 362 -7.91 -9.66 16.31
CA GLY A 362 -6.75 -10.16 17.04
C GLY A 362 -7.04 -11.34 17.98
N GLU A 363 -8.30 -11.72 18.17
CA GLU A 363 -8.65 -12.96 18.88
C GLU A 363 -8.27 -14.23 18.09
N ASN A 364 -8.28 -14.16 16.75
CA ASN A 364 -8.19 -15.34 15.88
C ASN A 364 -7.08 -15.29 14.82
N GLN A 365 -6.53 -14.11 14.51
CA GLN A 365 -5.45 -13.94 13.53
C GLN A 365 -4.41 -12.91 14.01
N ASP A 366 -3.15 -13.08 13.60
CA ASP A 366 -2.06 -12.13 13.90
C ASP A 366 -1.83 -11.15 12.74
N PHE A 367 -2.14 -11.58 11.53
CA PHE A 367 -1.99 -10.80 10.29
C PHE A 367 -3.35 -10.55 9.65
N ALA A 368 -3.40 -9.60 8.73
CA ALA A 368 -4.58 -9.33 7.94
C ALA A 368 -4.24 -8.95 6.51
N PHE A 369 -5.11 -9.39 5.60
CA PHE A 369 -5.27 -8.74 4.32
C PHE A 369 -6.10 -7.48 4.54
N VAL A 370 -5.59 -6.34 4.10
CA VAL A 370 -6.27 -5.05 4.17
C VAL A 370 -6.43 -4.53 2.76
N PHE A 371 -7.69 -4.43 2.33
CA PHE A 371 -8.03 -3.73 1.10
C PHE A 371 -8.17 -2.26 1.46
N ASP A 372 -7.29 -1.46 0.88
CA ASP A 372 -7.18 -0.03 1.11
C ASP A 372 -7.53 0.67 -0.20
N THR A 373 -8.67 1.37 -0.20
CA THR A 373 -9.18 2.09 -1.37
C THR A 373 -9.38 3.54 -1.01
N VAL A 374 -8.86 4.43 -1.84
CA VAL A 374 -9.09 5.87 -1.74
C VAL A 374 -10.03 6.29 -2.88
N VAL A 375 -11.17 6.82 -2.50
CA VAL A 375 -12.15 7.40 -3.42
C VAL A 375 -12.08 8.92 -3.28
N VAL A 376 -11.87 9.58 -4.41
CA VAL A 376 -11.73 11.05 -4.49
C VAL A 376 -12.82 11.64 -5.36
N ALA A 377 -13.28 12.83 -5.00
CA ALA A 377 -14.15 13.63 -5.84
C ALA A 377 -13.35 14.38 -6.92
N ASP A 378 -13.94 14.57 -8.11
CA ASP A 378 -13.37 15.42 -9.16
C ASP A 378 -13.39 16.90 -8.70
N GLY A 379 -12.27 17.38 -8.17
CA GLY A 379 -12.12 18.74 -7.67
C GLY A 379 -11.66 18.78 -6.21
N ARG A 380 -12.35 19.55 -5.36
CA ARG A 380 -12.10 19.61 -3.91
C ARG A 380 -13.43 19.45 -3.21
N GLU A 381 -13.94 18.23 -3.07
CA GLU A 381 -15.25 18.07 -2.41
C GLU A 381 -15.37 16.88 -1.43
N PHE A 382 -14.56 15.82 -1.45
CA PHE A 382 -14.27 14.96 -0.28
C PHE A 382 -13.36 13.77 -0.65
N ASP A 383 -12.59 13.28 0.33
CA ASP A 383 -11.80 12.05 0.26
C ASP A 383 -12.39 10.99 1.21
N CYS A 384 -12.46 9.74 0.74
CA CYS A 384 -12.94 8.61 1.53
C CYS A 384 -11.94 7.46 1.48
N GLU A 385 -11.47 7.04 2.66
CA GLU A 385 -10.67 5.83 2.84
C GLU A 385 -11.58 4.65 3.17
N VAL A 386 -11.46 3.58 2.39
CA VAL A 386 -12.21 2.33 2.59
C VAL A 386 -11.23 1.25 3.03
N TYR A 387 -11.43 0.74 4.24
CA TYR A 387 -10.66 -0.38 4.78
C TYR A 387 -11.53 -1.62 4.86
N THR A 388 -11.18 -2.66 4.12
CA THR A 388 -11.80 -3.99 4.29
C THR A 388 -10.80 -4.98 4.85
N ILE A 389 -11.16 -5.59 5.98
CA ILE A 389 -10.30 -6.51 6.72
C ILE A 389 -11.07 -7.82 6.92
N PRO A 390 -11.02 -8.74 5.94
CA PRO A 390 -11.64 -10.06 6.05
C PRO A 390 -10.92 -10.96 7.05
N ASP A 391 -11.66 -11.92 7.61
CA ASP A 391 -11.08 -13.08 8.27
C ASP A 391 -10.21 -13.85 7.28
N GLU A 392 -8.98 -14.09 7.68
CA GLU A 392 -7.94 -14.68 6.84
C GLU A 392 -8.32 -16.08 6.34
N SER A 393 -8.84 -16.91 7.23
CA SER A 393 -9.18 -18.31 6.92
C SER A 393 -10.37 -18.36 5.97
N ASP A 394 -11.35 -17.48 6.18
CA ASP A 394 -12.51 -17.38 5.34
C ASP A 394 -12.18 -16.84 3.95
N LEU A 395 -11.31 -15.83 3.87
CA LEU A 395 -10.82 -15.30 2.59
C LEU A 395 -10.04 -16.36 1.79
N GLU A 396 -9.13 -17.09 2.45
CA GLU A 396 -8.40 -18.19 1.81
C GLU A 396 -9.38 -19.25 1.25
N ARG A 397 -10.42 -19.60 2.02
CA ARG A 397 -11.45 -20.55 1.58
C ARG A 397 -12.28 -20.02 0.41
N ALA A 398 -12.66 -18.75 0.44
CA ALA A 398 -13.43 -18.11 -0.62
C ALA A 398 -12.67 -18.16 -1.95
N LEU A 399 -11.39 -17.76 -1.94
CA LEU A 399 -10.54 -17.77 -3.12
C LEU A 399 -10.22 -19.17 -3.62
N ASN A 400 -10.01 -20.12 -2.72
CA ASN A 400 -9.80 -21.51 -3.11
C ASN A 400 -11.03 -22.14 -3.79
N ASN A 401 -12.23 -21.61 -3.56
CA ASN A 401 -13.46 -22.01 -4.25
C ASN A 401 -13.75 -21.18 -5.52
N LEU A 402 -13.10 -20.03 -5.70
CA LEU A 402 -13.27 -19.17 -6.88
C LEU A 402 -12.95 -19.93 -8.17
N ASP A 403 -13.84 -19.82 -9.16
CA ASP A 403 -13.64 -20.39 -10.49
C ASP A 403 -12.76 -19.45 -11.33
N VAL A 404 -11.66 -19.97 -11.87
CA VAL A 404 -10.65 -19.18 -12.59
C VAL A 404 -11.19 -18.69 -13.93
N ASP A 405 -12.09 -19.44 -14.57
CA ASP A 405 -12.69 -19.04 -15.85
C ASP A 405 -13.56 -17.78 -15.70
N ARG A 406 -14.12 -17.52 -14.51
CA ARG A 406 -14.87 -16.29 -14.21
C ARG A 406 -13.98 -15.08 -14.01
N ILE A 407 -12.68 -15.27 -13.76
CA ILE A 407 -11.69 -14.20 -13.67
C ILE A 407 -11.48 -13.55 -15.04
N GLU A 408 -11.52 -14.34 -16.11
CA GLU A 408 -11.28 -13.90 -17.49
C GLU A 408 -12.54 -13.34 -18.22
N GLU A 409 -13.76 -13.67 -17.76
CA GLU A 409 -15.02 -13.36 -18.49
C GLU A 409 -15.64 -11.96 -18.23
N ALA A 410 -15.13 -11.18 -17.27
CA ALA A 410 -15.55 -9.78 -17.12
C ALA A 410 -14.61 -8.86 -17.91
N PRO A 411 -15.14 -7.91 -18.70
CA PRO A 411 -14.30 -7.06 -19.52
C PRO A 411 -13.30 -6.28 -18.67
N THR A 412 -12.01 -6.55 -18.88
CA THR A 412 -10.84 -5.90 -18.25
C THR A 412 -10.53 -4.54 -18.86
N THR A 413 -11.55 -3.84 -19.37
CA THR A 413 -11.37 -2.58 -20.09
C THR A 413 -12.11 -1.47 -19.36
N ALA A 414 -11.51 -0.97 -18.29
CA ALA A 414 -11.78 0.39 -17.85
C ALA A 414 -11.09 1.34 -18.82
N GLU A 415 -11.86 1.96 -19.73
CA GLU A 415 -11.44 3.22 -20.35
C GLU A 415 -11.62 4.31 -19.30
N PHE A 416 -10.59 4.59 -18.51
CA PHE A 416 -10.55 5.79 -17.68
C PHE A 416 -10.52 7.01 -18.61
N GLN A 417 -11.46 7.94 -18.45
CA GLN A 417 -11.46 9.17 -19.25
C GLN A 417 -10.19 9.97 -18.93
N GLU A 418 -9.35 10.15 -19.95
CA GLU A 418 -8.26 11.13 -19.91
C GLU A 418 -8.86 12.51 -19.56
N VAL A 419 -8.51 13.02 -18.38
CA VAL A 419 -8.84 14.39 -18.01
C VAL A 419 -7.95 15.30 -18.85
N ASP A 420 -8.50 15.76 -19.99
CA ASP A 420 -7.88 16.75 -20.86
C ASP A 420 -7.65 18.06 -20.07
N ASN A 421 -6.43 18.25 -19.56
CA ASN A 421 -6.00 19.51 -18.98
C ASN A 421 -5.79 20.54 -20.11
N ALA A 422 -6.75 21.45 -20.27
CA ALA A 422 -6.72 22.57 -21.22
C ALA A 422 -6.30 23.91 -20.58
#